data_AF-A0A955JN32-F1
#
_entry.id   AF-A0A955JN32-F1
#
_cell.length_a   1.000
_cell.length_b   1.000
_cell.length_c   1.000
_cell.angle_alpha   90.00
_cell.angle_beta   90.00
_cell.angle_gamma   90.00
#
_symmetry.space_group_name_H-M   'P 1'
#
loop_
_entity.id
_entity.type
_entity.pdbx_description
1 polymer ?
#
loop_
_entity_poly.entity_id
_entity_poly.type
_entity_poly.pdbx_seq_one_letter_code
_entity_poly.pdbx_strand_id
1 'polypeptide(L)'
;MYKRILLKLSGEQLAGKFDSGIDAEFCGWLAREVKQAADHGTQVVIMVGGGNYARGAQLAGHGIKRVTADHVGMLATLMNAIALTDIFEAQGVATRCLSNIYAEQVAESFSFRLAEKHLQAGRVVIVAGGIGRPYLTTDTAAVSLALEMDCQIVVKATKVDGVYTKDPEQHEDAEKIEKLSYEQAVEDPHIRVMDKAAMALAMDHSMGIVVFDATVEKNIARVAAGEAIGTLIS
;
A
#
# COMPACT_ATOMS: atom_id res chain seq x y z
N MET A 1 3.38 17.03 -10.32
CA MET A 1 2.64 15.81 -10.73
C MET A 1 3.60 14.68 -10.96
N TYR A 2 3.37 13.56 -10.29
CA TYR A 2 4.15 12.35 -10.45
C TYR A 2 3.63 11.57 -11.67
N LYS A 3 4.55 11.12 -12.52
CA LYS A 3 4.27 10.19 -13.62
C LYS A 3 3.82 8.84 -13.10
N ARG A 4 4.42 8.37 -12.00
CA ARG A 4 4.16 7.07 -11.41
C ARG A 4 4.23 7.11 -9.89
N ILE A 5 3.24 6.50 -9.24
CA ILE A 5 3.18 6.37 -7.79
C ILE A 5 3.00 4.90 -7.40
N LEU A 6 3.45 4.56 -6.20
CA LEU A 6 3.03 3.34 -5.53
C LEU A 6 2.04 3.68 -4.42
N LEU A 7 0.81 3.18 -4.51
CA LEU A 7 -0.20 3.27 -3.46
C LEU A 7 -0.16 2.01 -2.59
N LYS A 8 0.22 2.17 -1.32
CA LYS A 8 0.18 1.08 -0.34
C LYS A 8 -1.15 1.10 0.40
N LEU A 9 -1.91 0.03 0.27
CA LEU A 9 -3.18 -0.19 0.98
C LEU A 9 -2.98 -1.21 2.10
N SER A 10 -3.44 -0.88 3.31
CA SER A 10 -3.52 -1.89 4.38
C SER A 10 -4.72 -2.81 4.15
N GLY A 11 -4.65 -4.06 4.62
CA GLY A 11 -5.78 -4.99 4.48
C GLY A 11 -6.96 -4.52 5.32
N GLU A 12 -6.69 -3.97 6.49
CA GLU A 12 -7.64 -3.44 7.46
C GLU A 12 -8.49 -2.31 6.88
N GLN A 13 -7.92 -1.49 6.01
CA GLN A 13 -8.69 -0.49 5.28
C GLN A 13 -9.70 -1.13 4.33
N LEU A 14 -9.33 -2.23 3.67
CA LEU A 14 -10.22 -2.91 2.74
C LEU A 14 -11.40 -3.60 3.43
N ALA A 15 -11.25 -3.97 4.70
CA ALA A 15 -12.38 -4.48 5.49
C ALA A 15 -13.45 -3.41 5.75
N GLY A 16 -13.10 -2.12 5.65
CA GLY A 16 -14.03 -1.01 5.83
C GLY A 16 -14.75 -1.07 7.17
N LYS A 17 -16.08 -1.24 7.11
CA LYS A 17 -16.96 -1.39 8.29
C LYS A 17 -17.01 -2.79 8.90
N PHE A 18 -16.34 -3.78 8.28
CA PHE A 18 -16.35 -5.17 8.72
C PHE A 18 -15.09 -5.52 9.53
N ASP A 19 -15.20 -6.51 10.41
CA ASP A 19 -14.08 -7.02 11.20
C ASP A 19 -13.10 -7.86 10.36
N SER A 20 -13.60 -8.50 9.30
CA SER A 20 -12.83 -9.31 8.37
C SER A 20 -13.52 -9.34 7.00
N GLY A 21 -12.77 -9.68 5.95
CA GLY A 21 -13.27 -9.67 4.58
C GLY A 21 -13.01 -8.35 3.87
N ILE A 22 -13.83 -8.06 2.86
CA ILE A 22 -13.71 -6.87 2.01
C ILE A 22 -15.05 -6.12 2.02
N ASP A 23 -14.98 -4.82 2.28
CA ASP A 23 -16.06 -3.89 2.05
C ASP A 23 -16.04 -3.45 0.59
N ALA A 24 -16.88 -4.09 -0.24
CA ALA A 24 -16.96 -3.82 -1.66
C ALA A 24 -17.42 -2.38 -1.96
N GLU A 25 -18.21 -1.76 -1.08
CA GLU A 25 -18.66 -0.38 -1.25
C GLU A 25 -17.49 0.59 -1.07
N PHE A 26 -16.72 0.41 0.02
CA PHE A 26 -15.50 1.18 0.26
C PHE A 26 -14.46 0.96 -0.83
N CYS A 27 -14.22 -0.28 -1.24
CA CYS A 27 -13.27 -0.59 -2.30
C CYS A 27 -13.71 -0.04 -3.67
N GLY A 28 -15.01 -0.01 -3.95
CA GLY A 28 -15.56 0.64 -5.14
C GLY A 28 -15.39 2.16 -5.11
N TRP A 29 -15.53 2.78 -3.94
CA TRP A 29 -15.18 4.19 -3.75
C TRP A 29 -13.68 4.44 -3.98
N LEU A 30 -12.81 3.61 -3.39
CA LEU A 30 -11.36 3.68 -3.58
C LEU A 30 -10.96 3.52 -5.05
N ALA A 31 -11.62 2.64 -5.79
CA ALA A 31 -11.40 2.48 -7.22
C ALA A 31 -11.69 3.77 -8.00
N ARG A 32 -12.75 4.51 -7.65
CA ARG A 32 -13.07 5.82 -8.25
C ARG A 32 -12.04 6.89 -7.88
N GLU A 33 -11.49 6.84 -6.67
CA GLU A 33 -10.40 7.73 -6.26
C GLU A 33 -9.10 7.47 -7.03
N VAL A 34 -8.74 6.19 -7.18
CA VAL A 34 -7.59 5.79 -8.02
C VAL A 34 -7.83 6.15 -9.49
N LYS A 35 -9.06 5.97 -9.98
CA LYS A 35 -9.46 6.33 -11.34
C LYS A 35 -9.15 7.78 -11.65
N GLN A 36 -9.44 8.70 -10.73
CA GLN A 36 -9.12 10.10 -10.92
C GLN A 36 -7.62 10.31 -11.15
N ALA A 37 -6.74 9.69 -10.37
CA ALA A 37 -5.29 9.82 -10.59
C ALA A 37 -4.86 9.23 -11.95
N ALA A 38 -5.41 8.07 -12.32
CA ALA A 38 -5.13 7.38 -13.57
C ALA A 38 -5.62 8.15 -14.81
N ASP A 39 -6.81 8.75 -14.75
CA ASP A 39 -7.41 9.54 -15.83
C ASP A 39 -6.60 10.82 -16.13
N HIS A 40 -5.86 11.34 -15.15
CA HIS A 40 -4.90 12.44 -15.36
C HIS A 40 -3.54 11.96 -15.91
N GLY A 41 -3.37 10.66 -16.19
CA GLY A 41 -2.16 10.08 -16.79
C GLY A 41 -1.13 9.57 -15.78
N THR A 42 -1.47 9.51 -14.49
CA THR A 42 -0.60 8.89 -13.49
C THR A 42 -0.64 7.37 -13.62
N GLN A 43 0.52 6.73 -13.72
CA GLN A 43 0.63 5.28 -13.61
C GLN A 43 0.56 4.87 -12.13
N VAL A 44 -0.41 4.04 -11.77
CA VAL A 44 -0.64 3.63 -10.39
C VAL A 44 -0.28 2.16 -10.20
N VAL A 45 0.69 1.91 -9.31
CA VAL A 45 1.02 0.57 -8.81
C VAL A 45 0.45 0.46 -7.40
N ILE A 46 -0.20 -0.66 -7.08
CA ILE A 46 -0.83 -0.88 -5.77
C ILE A 46 -0.16 -2.08 -5.10
N MET A 47 0.32 -1.88 -3.87
CA MET A 47 0.74 -2.97 -2.97
C MET A 47 -0.33 -3.13 -1.89
N VAL A 48 -0.88 -4.33 -1.77
CA VAL A 48 -2.02 -4.59 -0.87
C VAL A 48 -1.63 -5.45 0.33
N GLY A 49 -2.08 -5.04 1.52
CA GLY A 49 -1.97 -5.80 2.78
C GLY A 49 -2.99 -6.92 2.88
N GLY A 50 -2.77 -7.89 3.79
CA GLY A 50 -3.66 -9.05 3.99
C GLY A 50 -4.31 -9.11 5.37
N GLY A 51 -4.13 -8.09 6.20
CA GLY A 51 -4.45 -8.14 7.63
C GLY A 51 -5.94 -8.21 7.98
N ASN A 52 -6.83 -7.93 7.02
CA ASN A 52 -8.27 -8.18 7.12
C ASN A 52 -8.65 -9.67 7.11
N TYR A 53 -7.81 -10.54 6.58
CA TYR A 53 -8.02 -11.99 6.65
C TYR A 53 -7.04 -12.66 7.61
N ALA A 54 -5.77 -12.28 7.53
CA ALA A 54 -4.71 -12.91 8.31
C ALA A 54 -3.50 -11.99 8.50
N ARG A 55 -3.04 -11.87 9.74
CA ARG A 55 -1.71 -11.33 10.07
C ARG A 55 -0.79 -12.47 10.52
N GLY A 56 0.25 -12.75 9.74
CA GLY A 56 1.19 -13.85 10.01
C GLY A 56 1.80 -13.81 11.42
N ALA A 57 2.17 -12.64 11.92
CA ALA A 57 2.70 -12.52 13.28
C ALA A 57 1.71 -12.93 14.38
N GLN A 58 0.40 -12.77 14.16
CA GLN A 58 -0.65 -13.17 15.12
C GLN A 58 -0.98 -14.66 15.03
N LEU A 59 -0.79 -15.26 13.85
CA LEU A 59 -1.01 -16.69 13.62
C LEU A 59 0.17 -17.57 14.05
N ALA A 60 1.38 -16.99 14.17
CA ALA A 60 2.55 -17.72 14.62
C ALA A 60 2.40 -18.15 16.09
N GLY A 61 2.77 -19.40 16.39
CA GLY A 61 2.60 -20.01 17.72
C GLY A 61 1.70 -21.24 17.67
N HIS A 62 1.51 -21.91 18.81
CA HIS A 62 0.65 -23.10 18.95
C HIS A 62 0.90 -24.20 17.88
N GLY A 63 2.16 -24.34 17.42
CA GLY A 63 2.57 -25.30 16.39
C GLY A 63 2.71 -24.72 14.97
N ILE A 64 2.21 -23.52 14.70
CA ILE A 64 2.40 -22.82 13.43
C ILE A 64 3.73 -22.08 13.44
N LYS A 65 4.64 -22.45 12.53
CA LYS A 65 5.92 -21.75 12.34
C LYS A 65 5.68 -20.37 11.73
N ARG A 66 6.51 -19.39 12.11
CA ARG A 66 6.44 -18.02 11.57
C ARG A 66 6.45 -17.97 10.05
N VAL A 67 7.28 -18.77 9.41
CA VAL A 67 7.34 -18.90 7.93
C VAL A 67 5.97 -19.26 7.34
N THR A 68 5.32 -20.28 7.89
CA THR A 68 3.98 -20.70 7.45
C THR A 68 2.95 -19.61 7.68
N ALA A 69 3.02 -18.94 8.83
CA ALA A 69 2.09 -17.86 9.17
C ALA A 69 2.22 -16.67 8.22
N ASP A 70 3.45 -16.28 7.84
CA ASP A 70 3.68 -15.23 6.85
C ASP A 70 3.21 -15.66 5.45
N HIS A 71 3.35 -16.93 5.07
CA HIS A 71 2.77 -17.45 3.82
C HIS A 71 1.24 -17.30 3.80
N VAL A 72 0.55 -17.58 4.91
CA VAL A 72 -0.90 -17.35 5.02
C VAL A 72 -1.23 -15.87 4.84
N GLY A 73 -0.45 -14.97 5.46
CA GLY A 73 -0.59 -13.52 5.25
C GLY A 73 -0.39 -13.10 3.80
N MET A 74 0.59 -13.68 3.10
CA MET A 74 0.81 -13.40 1.67
C MET A 74 -0.34 -13.94 0.80
N LEU A 75 -0.91 -15.10 1.11
CA LEU A 75 -2.11 -15.59 0.41
C LEU A 75 -3.32 -14.68 0.66
N ALA A 76 -3.45 -14.11 1.86
CA ALA A 76 -4.48 -13.10 2.13
C ALA A 76 -4.33 -11.84 1.26
N THR A 77 -3.10 -11.40 0.97
CA THR A 77 -2.89 -10.29 0.00
C THR A 77 -3.37 -10.66 -1.40
N LEU A 78 -3.21 -11.93 -1.81
CA LEU A 78 -3.69 -12.43 -3.11
C LEU A 78 -5.22 -12.46 -3.18
N MET A 79 -5.89 -12.87 -2.09
CA MET A 79 -7.34 -12.78 -1.97
C MET A 79 -7.83 -11.34 -2.18
N ASN A 80 -7.18 -10.37 -1.54
CA ASN A 80 -7.51 -8.96 -1.71
C ASN A 80 -7.26 -8.47 -3.14
N ALA A 81 -6.12 -8.81 -3.75
CA ALA A 81 -5.78 -8.33 -5.09
C ALA A 81 -6.74 -8.85 -6.16
N ILE A 82 -7.18 -10.10 -6.06
CA ILE A 82 -8.17 -10.68 -6.99
C ILE A 82 -9.50 -9.94 -6.86
N ALA A 83 -10.03 -9.79 -5.64
CA ALA A 83 -11.29 -9.10 -5.41
C ALA A 83 -11.23 -7.62 -5.83
N LEU A 84 -10.13 -6.93 -5.51
CA LEU A 84 -9.93 -5.54 -5.92
C LEU A 84 -9.85 -5.39 -7.44
N THR A 85 -9.32 -6.37 -8.15
CA THR A 85 -9.26 -6.33 -9.62
C THR A 85 -10.66 -6.28 -10.21
N ASP A 86 -11.56 -7.18 -9.79
CA ASP A 86 -12.96 -7.18 -10.25
C ASP A 86 -13.70 -5.89 -9.86
N ILE A 87 -13.51 -5.43 -8.62
CA ILE A 87 -14.15 -4.20 -8.12
C ILE A 87 -13.66 -2.99 -8.94
N PHE A 88 -12.38 -2.90 -9.24
CA PHE A 88 -11.81 -1.80 -10.02
C PHE A 88 -12.30 -1.85 -11.47
N GLU A 89 -12.33 -3.03 -12.10
CA GLU A 89 -12.85 -3.21 -13.45
C GLU A 89 -14.35 -2.86 -13.53
N ALA A 90 -15.14 -3.21 -12.50
CA ALA A 90 -16.55 -2.81 -12.41
C ALA A 90 -16.76 -1.29 -12.29
N GLN A 91 -15.75 -0.54 -11.83
CA GLN A 91 -15.76 0.93 -11.80
C GLN A 91 -15.10 1.55 -13.05
N GLY A 92 -14.80 0.74 -14.09
CA GLY A 92 -14.20 1.22 -15.33
C GLY A 92 -12.71 1.53 -15.24
N VAL A 93 -12.01 0.93 -14.26
CA VAL A 93 -10.55 1.04 -14.11
C VAL A 93 -9.91 -0.25 -14.62
N ALA A 94 -9.27 -0.18 -15.79
CA ALA A 94 -8.57 -1.33 -16.35
C ALA A 94 -7.44 -1.75 -15.39
N THR A 95 -7.51 -2.97 -14.85
CA THR A 95 -6.66 -3.38 -13.72
C THR A 95 -6.11 -4.78 -13.92
N ARG A 96 -4.88 -5.05 -13.46
CA ARG A 96 -4.31 -6.40 -13.48
C ARG A 96 -3.73 -6.80 -12.14
N CYS A 97 -4.04 -8.01 -11.71
CA CYS A 97 -3.47 -8.66 -10.54
C CYS A 97 -2.20 -9.41 -10.93
N LEU A 98 -1.08 -9.00 -10.37
CA LEU A 98 0.20 -9.70 -10.45
C LEU A 98 0.53 -10.30 -9.08
N SER A 99 1.12 -11.49 -9.06
CA SER A 99 1.44 -12.19 -7.81
C SER A 99 2.92 -12.56 -7.75
N ASN A 100 3.55 -12.27 -6.60
CA ASN A 100 4.87 -12.78 -6.24
C ASN A 100 4.84 -14.24 -5.74
N ILE A 101 3.64 -14.79 -5.51
CA ILE A 101 3.43 -16.22 -5.30
C ILE A 101 2.92 -16.84 -6.60
N TYR A 102 3.50 -17.99 -7.00
CA TYR A 102 3.03 -18.72 -8.16
C TYR A 102 1.58 -19.22 -7.96
N ALA A 103 0.65 -18.60 -8.67
CA ALA A 103 -0.79 -18.84 -8.53
C ALA A 103 -1.49 -18.72 -9.90
N GLU A 104 -0.96 -19.42 -10.90
CA GLU A 104 -1.29 -19.27 -12.33
C GLU A 104 -2.78 -19.34 -12.69
N GLN A 105 -3.59 -20.09 -11.93
CA GLN A 105 -5.04 -20.18 -12.18
C GLN A 105 -5.81 -18.92 -11.78
N VAL A 106 -5.25 -18.05 -10.94
CA VAL A 106 -5.98 -16.94 -10.31
C VAL A 106 -5.28 -15.58 -10.48
N ALA A 107 -3.98 -15.55 -10.77
CA ALA A 107 -3.24 -14.32 -11.00
C ALA A 107 -2.05 -14.54 -11.94
N GLU A 108 -1.70 -13.50 -12.69
CA GLU A 108 -0.49 -13.49 -13.50
C GLU A 108 0.75 -13.45 -12.59
N SER A 109 1.82 -14.16 -12.95
CA SER A 109 3.06 -14.08 -12.17
C SER A 109 3.70 -12.71 -12.35
N PHE A 110 4.13 -12.10 -11.25
CA PHE A 110 4.82 -10.82 -11.32
C PHE A 110 6.13 -10.95 -12.09
N SER A 111 6.34 -10.04 -13.03
CA SER A 111 7.65 -9.73 -13.57
C SER A 111 7.69 -8.24 -13.90
N PHE A 112 8.82 -7.58 -13.63
CA PHE A 112 9.03 -6.17 -13.95
C PHE A 112 8.56 -5.81 -15.37
N ARG A 113 8.96 -6.59 -16.38
CA ARG A 113 8.61 -6.32 -17.79
C ARG A 113 7.12 -6.46 -18.09
N LEU A 114 6.43 -7.37 -17.41
CA LEU A 114 4.98 -7.54 -17.58
C LEU A 114 4.23 -6.39 -16.91
N ALA A 115 4.59 -6.06 -15.66
CA ALA A 115 4.04 -4.92 -14.93
C ALA A 115 4.21 -3.62 -15.73
N GLU A 116 5.40 -3.38 -16.29
CA GLU A 116 5.70 -2.21 -17.11
C GLU A 116 4.80 -2.14 -18.35
N LYS A 117 4.57 -3.26 -19.06
CA LYS A 117 3.65 -3.31 -20.20
C LYS A 117 2.21 -2.98 -19.82
N HIS A 118 1.74 -3.42 -18.65
CA HIS A 118 0.40 -3.07 -18.18
C HIS A 118 0.29 -1.58 -17.87
N LEU A 119 1.28 -0.99 -17.18
CA LEU A 119 1.31 0.45 -16.89
C LEU A 119 1.38 1.28 -18.17
N GLN A 120 2.15 0.86 -19.17
CA GLN A 120 2.22 1.53 -20.48
C GLN A 120 0.90 1.44 -21.26
N ALA A 121 0.13 0.37 -21.05
CA ALA A 121 -1.22 0.22 -21.60
C ALA A 121 -2.30 0.99 -20.80
N GLY A 122 -1.90 1.83 -19.85
CA GLY A 122 -2.82 2.64 -19.04
C GLY A 122 -3.59 1.83 -17.97
N ARG A 123 -3.12 0.64 -17.61
CA ARG A 123 -3.75 -0.20 -16.59
C ARG A 123 -3.18 0.09 -15.22
N VAL A 124 -4.02 -0.01 -14.19
CA VAL A 124 -3.57 -0.08 -12.79
C VAL A 124 -3.00 -1.49 -12.54
N VAL A 125 -1.88 -1.58 -11.85
CA VAL A 125 -1.24 -2.85 -11.49
C VAL A 125 -1.37 -3.07 -10.00
N ILE A 126 -2.04 -4.14 -9.59
CA ILE A 126 -2.13 -4.57 -8.18
C ILE A 126 -1.18 -5.74 -7.98
N VAL A 127 -0.23 -5.62 -7.06
CA VAL A 127 0.74 -6.66 -6.75
C VAL A 127 0.42 -7.30 -5.39
N ALA A 128 0.29 -8.63 -5.41
CA ALA A 128 0.08 -9.48 -4.25
C ALA A 128 1.33 -10.30 -3.92
N GLY A 129 1.34 -10.87 -2.72
CA GLY A 129 2.37 -11.77 -2.22
C GLY A 129 3.52 -11.06 -1.51
N GLY A 130 3.42 -9.76 -1.21
CA GLY A 130 4.52 -9.01 -0.58
C GLY A 130 5.80 -9.09 -1.41
N ILE A 131 6.92 -9.48 -0.81
CA ILE A 131 8.20 -9.77 -1.51
C ILE A 131 8.33 -11.28 -1.84
N GLY A 132 7.31 -12.08 -1.54
CA GLY A 132 7.34 -13.54 -1.69
C GLY A 132 8.23 -14.25 -0.66
N ARG A 133 8.71 -13.54 0.37
CA ARG A 133 9.57 -14.07 1.44
C ARG A 133 9.02 -13.75 2.83
N PRO A 134 9.07 -14.71 3.77
CA PRO A 134 8.72 -14.49 5.18
C PRO A 134 9.59 -13.43 5.88
N TYR A 135 9.16 -13.00 7.06
CA TYR A 135 9.80 -12.00 7.93
C TYR A 135 9.80 -10.56 7.41
N LEU A 136 9.22 -10.31 6.25
CA LEU A 136 9.08 -8.97 5.67
C LEU A 136 7.63 -8.50 5.75
N THR A 137 7.45 -7.18 5.86
CA THR A 137 6.11 -6.58 5.90
C THR A 137 5.68 -6.18 4.49
N THR A 138 4.41 -5.83 4.33
CA THR A 138 3.92 -5.22 3.08
C THR A 138 4.37 -3.77 2.90
N ASP A 139 4.84 -3.10 3.96
CA ASP A 139 5.46 -1.78 3.83
C ASP A 139 6.86 -1.91 3.20
N THR A 140 7.67 -2.89 3.62
CA THR A 140 8.94 -3.19 2.94
C THR A 140 8.71 -3.58 1.48
N ALA A 141 7.68 -4.39 1.22
CA ALA A 141 7.29 -4.77 -0.14
C ALA A 141 6.88 -3.57 -1.00
N ALA A 142 6.14 -2.62 -0.42
CA ALA A 142 5.73 -1.40 -1.09
C ALA A 142 6.94 -0.56 -1.51
N VAL A 143 7.90 -0.33 -0.62
CA VAL A 143 9.12 0.43 -0.95
C VAL A 143 9.96 -0.31 -2.00
N SER A 144 10.17 -1.62 -1.84
CA SER A 144 10.92 -2.42 -2.81
C SER A 144 10.29 -2.40 -4.20
N LEU A 145 8.97 -2.57 -4.29
CA LEU A 145 8.25 -2.54 -5.56
C LEU A 145 8.23 -1.13 -6.17
N ALA A 146 8.18 -0.09 -5.35
CA ALA A 146 8.23 1.30 -5.83
C ALA A 146 9.57 1.58 -6.50
N LEU A 147 10.67 1.09 -5.92
CA LEU A 147 12.00 1.16 -6.51
C LEU A 147 12.08 0.33 -7.80
N GLU A 148 11.60 -0.92 -7.77
CA GLU A 148 11.62 -1.81 -8.95
C GLU A 148 10.82 -1.23 -10.12
N MET A 149 9.71 -0.54 -9.84
CA MET A 149 8.84 0.06 -10.84
C MET A 149 9.14 1.54 -11.07
N ASP A 150 10.27 2.10 -10.67
CA ASP A 150 10.60 3.53 -10.89
C ASP A 150 9.47 4.49 -10.48
N CYS A 151 8.76 4.17 -9.40
CA CYS A 151 7.76 5.07 -8.81
C CYS A 151 8.48 6.29 -8.21
N GLN A 152 7.89 7.48 -8.34
CA GLN A 152 8.52 8.70 -7.81
C GLN A 152 8.22 8.92 -6.33
N ILE A 153 7.20 8.24 -5.81
CA ILE A 153 6.77 8.36 -4.41
C ILE A 153 5.98 7.13 -3.99
N VAL A 154 6.12 6.78 -2.70
CA VAL A 154 5.26 5.80 -2.02
C VAL A 154 4.18 6.55 -1.25
N VAL A 155 2.93 6.24 -1.55
CA VAL A 155 1.73 6.85 -0.98
C VAL A 155 1.11 5.83 -0.04
N LYS A 156 1.33 5.98 1.27
CA LYS A 156 0.82 5.07 2.29
C LYS A 156 -0.52 5.58 2.82
N ALA A 157 -1.58 4.89 2.44
CA ALA A 157 -2.92 5.17 2.91
C ALA A 157 -3.05 4.81 4.40
N THR A 158 -3.56 5.73 5.21
CA THR A 158 -3.89 5.51 6.63
C THR A 158 -5.32 5.99 6.94
N LYS A 159 -5.79 5.75 8.17
CA LYS A 159 -7.04 6.33 8.70
C LYS A 159 -6.83 7.71 9.32
N VAL A 160 -5.59 8.01 9.74
CA VAL A 160 -5.18 9.34 10.17
C VAL A 160 -4.61 10.11 8.98
N ASP A 161 -4.70 11.44 9.03
CA ASP A 161 -4.35 12.34 7.94
C ASP A 161 -2.86 12.68 7.85
N GLY A 162 -2.00 12.00 8.60
CA GLY A 162 -0.56 12.16 8.57
C GLY A 162 0.15 11.48 9.75
N VAL A 163 1.37 11.90 10.00
CA VAL A 163 2.18 11.52 11.15
C VAL A 163 2.04 12.59 12.21
N TYR A 164 1.89 12.16 13.46
CA TYR A 164 1.73 13.02 14.62
C TYR A 164 2.89 12.80 15.59
N THR A 165 3.16 13.78 16.44
CA THR A 165 4.16 13.69 17.53
C THR A 165 3.84 12.56 18.52
N LYS A 166 2.58 12.14 18.60
CA LYS A 166 2.06 11.03 19.42
C LYS A 166 0.69 10.61 18.90
N ASP A 167 0.14 9.52 19.44
CA ASP A 167 -1.14 8.98 19.01
C ASP A 167 -2.28 10.01 19.22
N PRO A 168 -2.90 10.55 18.15
CA PRO A 168 -3.92 11.58 18.27
C PRO A 168 -5.24 11.04 18.84
N GLU A 169 -5.46 9.73 18.86
CA GLU A 169 -6.64 9.13 19.50
C GLU A 169 -6.49 9.05 21.02
N GLN A 170 -5.26 9.04 21.52
CA GLN A 170 -4.94 8.91 22.95
C GLN A 170 -4.52 10.24 23.59
N HIS A 171 -4.09 11.20 22.78
CA HIS A 171 -3.50 12.46 23.24
C HIS A 171 -4.08 13.66 22.48
N GLU A 172 -4.85 14.50 23.17
CA GLU A 172 -5.47 15.70 22.58
C GLU A 172 -4.44 16.75 22.13
N ASP A 173 -3.22 16.73 22.69
CA ASP A 173 -2.12 17.63 22.34
C ASP A 173 -1.17 17.02 21.30
N ALA A 174 -1.64 16.04 20.52
CA ALA A 174 -0.91 15.51 19.38
C ALA A 174 -0.89 16.53 18.24
N GLU A 175 0.33 16.89 17.80
CA GLU A 175 0.52 17.85 16.71
C GLU A 175 0.89 17.11 15.42
N LYS A 176 0.24 17.49 14.32
CA LYS A 176 0.53 16.93 12.99
C LYS A 176 1.84 17.48 12.45
N ILE A 177 2.68 16.59 11.93
CA ILE A 177 3.96 16.92 11.32
C ILE A 177 3.77 16.99 9.80
N GLU A 178 4.09 18.10 9.15
CA GLU A 178 3.93 18.22 7.69
C GLU A 178 5.09 17.58 6.91
N LYS A 179 6.31 17.70 7.44
CA LYS A 179 7.53 17.14 6.84
C LYS A 179 8.40 16.54 7.92
N LEU A 180 8.96 15.37 7.64
CA LEU A 180 9.79 14.62 8.57
C LEU A 180 11.00 14.06 7.82
N SER A 181 12.20 14.20 8.36
CA SER A 181 13.37 13.51 7.79
C SER A 181 13.34 12.01 8.11
N TYR A 182 14.01 11.19 7.30
CA TYR A 182 14.13 9.76 7.61
C TYR A 182 14.80 9.51 8.94
N GLU A 183 15.84 10.27 9.29
CA GLU A 183 16.54 10.16 10.56
C GLU A 183 15.57 10.37 11.72
N GLN A 184 14.78 11.45 11.69
CA GLN A 184 13.76 11.71 12.71
C GLN A 184 12.71 10.60 12.77
N ALA A 185 12.25 10.10 11.62
CA ALA A 185 11.25 9.05 11.54
C ALA A 185 11.74 7.69 12.08
N VAL A 186 13.06 7.42 12.01
CA VAL A 186 13.67 6.18 12.48
C VAL A 186 14.10 6.26 13.95
N GLU A 187 14.55 7.43 14.40
CA GLU A 187 15.03 7.67 15.76
C GLU A 187 13.90 7.84 16.77
N ASP A 188 12.79 8.49 16.40
CA ASP A 188 11.68 8.74 17.31
C ASP A 188 10.83 7.47 17.53
N PRO A 189 10.83 6.89 18.75
CA PRO A 189 10.06 5.67 19.05
C PRO A 189 8.54 5.88 19.02
N HIS A 190 8.06 7.12 19.04
CA HIS A 190 6.64 7.47 18.96
C HIS A 190 6.14 7.56 17.53
N ILE A 191 7.04 7.74 16.56
CA ILE A 191 6.69 7.81 15.14
C ILE A 191 6.67 6.40 14.55
N ARG A 192 5.47 5.89 14.26
CA ARG A 192 5.26 4.55 13.67
C ARG A 192 4.68 4.66 12.27
N VAL A 193 5.54 4.97 11.30
CA VAL A 193 5.12 5.12 9.90
C VAL A 193 5.12 3.79 9.16
N MET A 194 6.27 3.11 9.15
CA MET A 194 6.49 1.79 8.59
C MET A 194 7.47 1.04 9.50
N ASP A 195 7.72 -0.24 9.24
CA ASP A 195 8.82 -0.93 9.89
C ASP A 195 10.18 -0.33 9.50
N LYS A 196 11.18 -0.54 10.36
CA LYS A 196 12.53 0.02 10.18
C LYS A 196 13.21 -0.43 8.89
N ALA A 197 12.93 -1.64 8.39
CA ALA A 197 13.54 -2.13 7.15
C ALA A 197 12.97 -1.39 5.93
N ALA A 198 11.66 -1.12 5.91
CA ALA A 198 11.04 -0.29 4.88
C ALA A 198 11.58 1.15 4.91
N MET A 199 11.70 1.75 6.09
CA MET A 199 12.22 3.12 6.24
C MET A 199 13.68 3.22 5.82
N ALA A 200 14.53 2.27 6.23
CA ALA A 200 15.94 2.24 5.83
C ALA A 200 16.09 2.08 4.31
N LEU A 201 15.34 1.16 3.70
CA LEU A 201 15.36 0.98 2.24
C LEU A 201 14.91 2.25 1.50
N ALA A 202 13.90 2.94 2.02
CA ALA A 202 13.44 4.20 1.43
C ALA A 202 14.50 5.30 1.54
N MET A 203 15.14 5.43 2.71
CA MET A 203 16.21 6.39 2.97
C MET A 203 17.42 6.17 2.05
N ASP A 204 17.90 4.91 1.94
CA ASP A 204 19.08 4.54 1.13
C ASP A 204 18.92 4.91 -0.36
N HIS A 205 17.68 4.99 -0.84
CA HIS A 205 17.35 5.32 -2.23
C HIS A 205 16.61 6.66 -2.39
N SER A 206 16.52 7.48 -1.33
CA SER A 206 15.80 8.76 -1.33
C SER A 206 14.34 8.65 -1.85
N MET A 207 13.68 7.53 -1.55
CA MET A 207 12.32 7.23 -2.00
C MET A 207 11.29 7.87 -1.08
N GLY A 208 10.80 9.06 -1.44
CA GLY A 208 9.82 9.80 -0.65
C GLY A 208 8.59 8.96 -0.25
N ILE A 209 8.13 9.15 0.99
CA ILE A 209 6.92 8.51 1.52
C ILE A 209 5.92 9.58 1.93
N VAL A 210 4.69 9.49 1.45
CA VAL A 210 3.58 10.33 1.91
C VAL A 210 2.62 9.48 2.74
N VAL A 211 2.40 9.88 3.98
CA VAL A 211 1.37 9.32 4.86
C VAL A 211 0.19 10.27 4.86
N PHE A 212 -1.00 9.77 4.53
CA PHE A 212 -2.19 10.60 4.37
C PHE A 212 -3.47 9.79 4.61
N ASP A 213 -4.56 10.51 4.87
CA ASP A 213 -5.88 9.92 5.00
C ASP A 213 -6.46 9.65 3.59
N ALA A 214 -6.66 8.36 3.32
CA ALA A 214 -7.21 7.89 2.06
C ALA A 214 -8.74 7.89 2.02
N THR A 215 -9.43 8.28 3.09
CA THR A 215 -10.90 8.36 3.16
C THR A 215 -11.43 9.74 2.72
N VAL A 216 -10.55 10.72 2.57
CA VAL A 216 -10.88 12.05 2.06
C VAL A 216 -10.97 12.02 0.54
N GLU A 217 -12.08 12.54 0.01
CA GLU A 217 -12.32 12.63 -1.43
C GLU A 217 -11.20 13.40 -2.16
N LYS A 218 -10.77 12.87 -3.30
CA LYS A 218 -9.72 13.36 -4.21
C LYS A 218 -8.31 13.33 -3.66
N ASN A 219 -8.08 12.93 -2.41
CA ASN A 219 -6.75 13.00 -1.81
C ASN A 219 -5.70 12.18 -2.57
N ILE A 220 -6.06 11.00 -3.09
CA ILE A 220 -5.13 10.18 -3.89
C ILE A 220 -4.69 10.93 -5.15
N ALA A 221 -5.64 11.52 -5.89
CA ALA A 221 -5.35 12.28 -7.10
C ALA A 221 -4.53 13.54 -6.81
N ARG A 222 -4.83 14.24 -5.71
CA ARG A 222 -4.10 15.45 -5.30
C ARG A 222 -2.66 15.14 -4.86
N VAL A 223 -2.45 14.06 -4.10
CA VAL A 223 -1.08 13.56 -3.78
C VAL A 223 -0.35 13.18 -5.06
N ALA A 224 -1.00 12.48 -5.99
CA ALA A 224 -0.42 12.16 -7.30
C ALA A 224 -0.06 13.42 -8.12
N ALA A 225 -0.85 14.49 -7.99
CA ALA A 225 -0.55 15.80 -8.58
C ALA A 225 0.66 16.50 -7.94
N GLY A 226 1.11 16.03 -6.77
CA GLY A 226 2.23 16.60 -6.02
C GLY A 226 1.80 17.70 -5.04
N GLU A 227 0.51 17.78 -4.70
CA GLU A 227 0.04 18.66 -3.63
C GLU A 227 0.60 18.21 -2.28
N ALA A 228 0.91 19.18 -1.41
CA ALA A 228 1.35 18.91 -0.05
C ALA A 228 0.16 18.47 0.81
N ILE A 229 -0.06 17.15 0.88
CA ILE A 229 -1.12 16.52 1.66
C ILE A 229 -0.51 15.51 2.62
N GLY A 230 -0.99 15.54 3.85
CA GLY A 230 -0.52 14.67 4.92
C GLY A 230 0.90 15.00 5.35
N THR A 231 1.71 13.97 5.54
CA THR A 231 3.11 14.12 5.96
C THR A 231 4.02 13.55 4.90
N LEU A 232 4.96 14.35 4.42
CA LEU A 232 6.04 13.90 3.55
C LEU A 232 7.25 13.48 4.40
N ILE A 233 7.80 12.30 4.09
CA ILE A 233 9.05 11.80 4.65
C ILE A 233 10.07 11.74 3.53
N SER A 234 11.20 12.44 3.71
CA SER A 234 12.24 12.62 2.69
C SER A 234 13.59 12.99 3.28
#